data_AF-A0A7S4AXX7-F1
#
_entry.id   AF-A0A7S4AXX7-F1
#
_cell.length_a   1.000
_cell.length_b   1.000
_cell.length_c   1.000
_cell.angle_alpha   90.00
_cell.angle_beta   90.00
_cell.angle_gamma   90.00
#
_symmetry.space_group_name_H-M   'P 1'
#
loop_
_entity.id
_entity.type
_entity.pdbx_description
1 polymer ?
#
loop_
_entity_poly.entity_id
_entity_poly.type
_entity_poly.pdbx_seq_one_letter_code
_entity_poly.pdbx_strand_id
1 'polypeptide(L)'
;RYEQNIKVKLTQIRSKMFGWKNKRSNGKEQNMDPTFHVASKHPPQFKKTAPAALGIKVNHANSRPPNTITYSSPTSSVNRDENHFETRNDATRRVNESTTRYVSMDDQRDTAKSYKNISNQSLARLEKLDPSHPMVAGRSRASHRTLALDLKNNDNSFQIVANLIVDRFEEQLSNDAIKGIHVTAGDMYHLERIVPDKKRFIDAIKYRFTNCPDNSSKPIHVVTRQCHALGLDRKEAKNLLFAPIGSYFELSEMKKVTHATKIDTQAVENAKPLTSDDLARQQITTELKEARNLLAESVTPEASQFWTNQVVELQTKLRALDGKGTESSFPKNKKDYGSYFKSQEGILSNLWQTIGYAPSAQASQKQDKTIELITSPMTSPVSSPVKSPVGKLEEKEKPIVDVVAPADLPGGYQFEAELNGKRFIATVPVGGVQKGKTFYCYMEELHGDGVPIGRWRDKPTDVFKHGMKHPMLLNSILCPLLALVQVMERVGLDITGDKATSDIAHSGLWSPRGTALSILSVWAGLNITILFGFEMKLHGYLSLTVSDIFSIILVNVSLLVFTIYATVKTRNYVVRKYEIPAGRLGSLTETIFSAVFFPISIAQMGRHTACYDVQE
;
A
#
# COMPACT_ATOMS: atom_id res chain seq x y z
N ARG A 1 -2.50 -56.40 -21.71
CA ARG A 1 -1.20 -56.52 -22.44
C ARG A 1 -0.70 -55.18 -22.99
N TYR A 2 -1.53 -54.37 -23.69
CA TYR A 2 -1.08 -53.09 -24.25
C TYR A 2 -0.64 -52.06 -23.19
N GLU A 3 -1.40 -51.91 -22.09
CA GLU A 3 -1.01 -51.05 -20.97
C GLU A 3 0.26 -51.51 -20.24
N GLN A 4 0.48 -52.82 -20.14
CA GLN A 4 1.72 -53.37 -19.57
C GLN A 4 2.92 -53.04 -20.46
N ASN A 5 2.77 -53.10 -21.79
CA ASN A 5 3.82 -52.70 -22.73
C ASN A 5 4.12 -51.19 -22.65
N ILE A 6 3.13 -50.34 -22.39
CA ILE A 6 3.33 -48.91 -22.19
C ILE A 6 4.07 -48.64 -20.88
N LYS A 7 3.70 -49.31 -19.78
CA LYS A 7 4.39 -49.19 -18.49
C LYS A 7 5.85 -49.64 -18.58
N VAL A 8 6.13 -50.74 -19.28
CA VAL A 8 7.51 -51.22 -19.48
C VAL A 8 8.33 -50.23 -20.32
N LYS A 9 7.77 -49.69 -21.42
CA LYS A 9 8.46 -48.68 -22.24
C LYS A 9 8.72 -47.37 -21.49
N LEU A 10 7.77 -46.87 -20.70
CA LEU A 10 7.95 -45.68 -19.86
C LEU A 10 9.01 -45.90 -18.78
N THR A 11 9.09 -47.10 -18.22
CA THR A 11 10.12 -47.44 -17.22
C THR A 11 11.52 -47.52 -17.85
N GLN A 12 11.63 -48.05 -19.07
CA GLN A 12 12.88 -48.03 -19.85
C GLN A 12 13.32 -46.62 -20.24
N ILE A 13 12.39 -45.75 -20.64
CA ILE A 13 12.69 -44.35 -20.98
C ILE A 13 13.17 -43.59 -19.75
N ARG A 14 12.52 -43.79 -18.59
CA ARG A 14 12.91 -43.17 -17.31
C ARG A 14 14.31 -43.64 -16.85
N SER A 15 14.63 -44.92 -17.05
CA SER A 15 15.96 -45.48 -16.78
C SER A 15 17.06 -44.93 -17.70
N LYS A 16 16.73 -44.56 -18.95
CA LYS A 16 17.70 -43.99 -19.90
C LYS A 16 17.90 -42.49 -19.73
N MET A 17 16.87 -41.74 -19.35
CA MET A 17 16.98 -40.28 -19.14
C MET A 17 17.67 -39.91 -17.82
N PHE A 18 17.47 -40.69 -16.75
CA PHE A 18 18.04 -40.40 -15.44
C PHE A 18 19.17 -41.35 -15.11
N GLY A 19 20.24 -41.30 -15.90
CA GLY A 19 21.45 -42.10 -15.73
C GLY A 19 22.17 -41.84 -14.41
N TRP A 20 21.58 -42.27 -13.29
CA TRP A 20 22.17 -42.24 -11.97
C TRP A 20 22.79 -43.61 -11.70
N LYS A 21 24.05 -43.77 -12.11
CA LYS A 21 24.88 -44.90 -11.72
C LYS A 21 25.12 -44.83 -10.21
N ASN A 22 24.38 -45.63 -9.46
CA ASN A 22 24.56 -45.80 -8.03
C ASN A 22 25.76 -46.74 -7.80
N LYS A 23 26.97 -46.17 -7.70
CA LYS A 23 28.20 -46.91 -7.38
C LYS A 23 28.28 -47.05 -5.86
N ARG A 24 27.77 -48.17 -5.32
CA ARG A 24 27.95 -48.55 -3.91
C ARG A 24 29.44 -48.63 -3.58
N SER A 25 29.85 -47.90 -2.55
CA SER A 25 31.14 -48.00 -1.89
C SER A 25 31.20 -49.28 -1.06
N ASN A 26 32.18 -50.13 -1.36
CA ASN A 26 32.79 -51.01 -0.37
C ASN A 26 33.98 -50.26 0.22
N GLY A 27 34.09 -50.28 1.54
CA GLY A 27 35.09 -49.55 2.28
C GLY A 27 36.52 -50.02 2.06
N LYS A 28 37.45 -49.14 2.42
CA LYS A 28 38.60 -49.44 3.27
C LYS A 28 39.16 -48.14 3.82
N GLU A 29 39.42 -48.17 5.11
CA GLU A 29 40.17 -47.19 5.88
C GLU A 29 41.50 -46.87 5.20
N GLN A 30 41.90 -45.60 5.23
CA GLN A 30 43.28 -45.21 5.49
C GLN A 30 43.34 -43.74 5.89
N ASN A 31 43.82 -43.52 7.12
CA ASN A 31 44.37 -42.27 7.61
C ASN A 31 45.37 -41.70 6.59
N MET A 32 45.20 -40.44 6.20
CA MET A 32 46.34 -39.52 6.02
C MET A 32 45.87 -38.06 6.19
N ASP A 33 46.63 -37.39 7.05
CA ASP A 33 46.69 -35.96 7.33
C ASP A 33 47.08 -35.16 6.07
N PRO A 34 46.62 -33.90 5.90
CA PRO A 34 47.42 -32.98 5.10
C PRO A 34 47.64 -31.65 5.83
N THR A 35 48.90 -31.50 6.22
CA THR A 35 49.61 -30.26 6.48
C THR A 35 49.55 -29.36 5.25
N PHE A 36 48.98 -28.16 5.38
CA PHE A 36 48.98 -27.13 4.34
C PHE A 36 50.32 -26.36 4.37
N HIS A 37 51.20 -26.64 3.42
CA HIS A 37 52.32 -25.76 3.08
C HIS A 37 51.88 -24.73 2.03
N VAL A 38 51.94 -23.46 2.42
CA VAL A 38 51.74 -22.30 1.54
C VAL A 38 53.00 -22.09 0.69
N ALA A 39 52.91 -22.40 -0.61
CA ALA A 39 53.92 -22.04 -1.60
C ALA A 39 53.54 -20.71 -2.26
N SER A 40 54.31 -19.66 -1.99
CA SER A 40 54.25 -18.36 -2.64
C SER A 40 54.67 -18.47 -4.11
N LYS A 41 53.77 -18.18 -5.05
CA LYS A 41 54.12 -17.89 -6.45
C LYS A 41 53.90 -16.41 -6.74
N HIS A 42 54.96 -15.77 -7.23
CA HIS A 42 55.02 -14.40 -7.70
C HIS A 42 53.93 -14.07 -8.74
N PRO A 43 53.38 -12.84 -8.74
CA PRO A 43 52.51 -12.37 -9.80
C PRO A 43 53.32 -11.98 -11.05
N PRO A 44 52.80 -12.19 -12.28
CA PRO A 44 53.43 -11.70 -13.50
C PRO A 44 53.25 -10.19 -13.63
N GLN A 45 54.35 -9.50 -13.94
CA GLN A 45 54.38 -8.09 -14.26
C GLN A 45 53.65 -7.82 -15.59
N PHE A 46 52.55 -7.08 -15.54
CA PHE A 46 51.93 -6.50 -16.73
C PHE A 46 52.68 -5.21 -17.12
N LYS A 47 53.26 -5.23 -18.32
CA LYS A 47 53.85 -4.07 -18.99
C LYS A 47 52.77 -3.01 -19.26
N LYS A 48 53.00 -1.79 -18.79
CA LYS A 48 52.27 -0.58 -19.20
C LYS A 48 52.64 -0.24 -20.65
N THR A 49 51.68 -0.36 -21.57
CA THR A 49 51.72 0.31 -22.88
C THR A 49 50.77 1.52 -22.83
N ALA A 50 51.35 2.71 -22.95
CA ALA A 50 50.64 3.96 -23.11
C ALA A 50 50.03 4.05 -24.52
N PRO A 51 48.78 4.55 -24.69
CA PRO A 51 48.30 4.96 -25.99
C PRO A 51 48.61 6.44 -26.26
N ALA A 52 49.01 6.68 -27.50
CA ALA A 52 49.42 7.95 -28.07
C ALA A 52 48.32 9.02 -28.03
N ALA A 53 48.75 10.25 -27.75
CA ALA A 53 47.95 11.46 -27.84
C ALA A 53 47.77 11.87 -29.32
N LEU A 54 46.52 11.92 -29.78
CA LEU A 54 46.11 12.62 -30.99
C LEU A 54 45.56 13.99 -30.56
N GLY A 55 46.37 15.02 -30.76
CA GLY A 55 46.01 16.40 -30.51
C GLY A 55 45.13 16.96 -31.62
N ILE A 56 43.92 17.40 -31.26
CA ILE A 56 43.10 18.29 -32.08
C ILE A 56 42.98 19.60 -31.29
N LYS A 57 43.67 20.63 -31.78
CA LYS A 57 43.53 22.02 -31.33
C LYS A 57 42.19 22.57 -31.80
N VAL A 58 41.38 23.10 -30.89
CA VAL A 58 40.31 24.06 -31.22
C VAL A 58 40.48 25.27 -30.33
N ASN A 59 40.59 26.43 -30.97
CA ASN A 59 40.94 27.71 -30.37
C ASN A 59 39.80 28.31 -29.53
N HIS A 60 40.20 29.00 -28.46
CA HIS A 60 39.39 29.94 -27.68
C HIS A 60 38.95 31.14 -28.52
N ALA A 61 37.70 31.57 -28.33
CA ALA A 61 37.32 32.97 -28.49
C ALA A 61 36.32 33.35 -27.39
N ASN A 62 36.69 34.40 -26.65
CA ASN A 62 35.93 35.08 -25.61
C ASN A 62 34.74 35.85 -26.19
N SER A 63 33.61 35.88 -25.49
CA SER A 63 32.89 37.13 -25.19
C SER A 63 31.69 36.86 -24.28
N ARG A 64 31.44 37.83 -23.40
CA ARG A 64 30.32 37.94 -22.46
C ARG A 64 29.76 39.37 -22.63
N PRO A 65 28.59 39.72 -22.03
CA PRO A 65 27.29 39.91 -22.68
C PRO A 65 26.93 41.44 -22.67
N PRO A 66 25.67 41.97 -22.76
CA PRO A 66 24.34 41.49 -22.31
C PRO A 66 23.21 41.66 -23.35
N ASN A 67 21.99 41.18 -23.06
CA ASN A 67 20.74 41.94 -23.27
C ASN A 67 19.49 41.23 -22.71
N THR A 68 18.86 41.92 -21.78
CA THR A 68 17.43 42.19 -21.57
C THR A 68 16.44 41.42 -22.45
N ILE A 69 15.50 40.70 -21.81
CA ILE A 69 14.32 40.12 -22.45
C ILE A 69 13.10 41.01 -22.13
N THR A 70 12.49 41.53 -23.18
CA THR A 70 11.24 42.30 -23.16
C THR A 70 10.08 41.38 -23.52
N TYR A 71 8.96 41.48 -22.81
CA TYR A 71 7.72 40.77 -23.12
C TYR A 71 7.05 41.36 -24.36
N SER A 72 6.57 40.51 -25.27
CA SER A 72 5.64 40.86 -26.34
C SER A 72 4.49 39.85 -26.41
N SER A 73 3.30 40.33 -26.07
CA SER A 73 2.00 39.71 -26.35
C SER A 73 1.68 39.81 -27.85
N PRO A 74 0.91 38.86 -28.43
CA PRO A 74 0.19 39.13 -29.66
C PRO A 74 -1.33 39.20 -29.43
N THR A 75 -1.86 40.37 -29.74
CA THR A 75 -3.27 40.66 -30.02
C THR A 75 -3.69 40.16 -31.41
N SER A 76 -4.91 39.61 -31.48
CA SER A 76 -5.94 39.71 -32.53
C SER A 76 -5.57 39.96 -34.01
N SER A 77 -6.03 39.05 -34.87
CA SER A 77 -6.60 39.31 -36.22
C SER A 77 -7.37 38.04 -36.63
N VAL A 78 -8.71 38.01 -36.68
CA VAL A 78 -9.65 38.56 -37.66
C VAL A 78 -9.43 38.06 -39.11
N ASN A 79 -10.42 37.24 -39.51
CA ASN A 79 -10.99 36.98 -40.84
C ASN A 79 -10.54 35.80 -41.72
N ARG A 80 -11.60 35.06 -42.11
CA ARG A 80 -11.92 34.39 -43.40
C ARG A 80 -11.10 33.16 -43.81
N ASP A 81 -11.74 32.00 -43.84
CA ASP A 81 -12.48 31.58 -45.04
C ASP A 81 -13.45 30.42 -44.77
N GLU A 82 -14.55 30.47 -45.52
CA GLU A 82 -15.60 29.46 -45.65
C GLU A 82 -15.03 28.17 -46.23
N ASN A 83 -15.51 27.01 -45.77
CA ASN A 83 -15.85 25.92 -46.68
C ASN A 83 -16.80 24.90 -46.04
N HIS A 84 -17.90 24.71 -46.77
CA HIS A 84 -18.88 23.64 -46.73
C HIS A 84 -18.28 22.24 -46.53
N PHE A 85 -18.88 21.42 -45.66
CA PHE A 85 -19.14 20.01 -45.95
C PHE A 85 -20.32 19.47 -45.11
N GLU A 86 -21.09 18.60 -45.75
CA GLU A 86 -22.42 18.09 -45.40
C GLU A 86 -22.53 17.39 -44.04
N THR A 87 -23.54 17.74 -43.24
CA THR A 87 -24.04 16.90 -42.14
C THR A 87 -25.38 16.29 -42.55
N ARG A 88 -25.32 15.02 -42.94
CA ARG A 88 -26.45 14.09 -42.95
C ARG A 88 -26.13 13.03 -41.90
N ASN A 89 -26.96 12.88 -40.88
CA ASN A 89 -27.25 11.58 -40.28
C ASN A 89 -28.42 11.63 -39.31
N ASP A 90 -29.44 10.87 -39.69
CA ASP A 90 -30.53 10.34 -38.88
C ASP A 90 -30.01 9.65 -37.62
N ALA A 91 -30.51 10.05 -36.45
CA ALA A 91 -30.34 9.29 -35.22
C ALA A 91 -31.52 9.51 -34.26
N THR A 92 -32.73 9.17 -34.70
CA THR A 92 -33.92 9.13 -33.81
C THR A 92 -34.78 7.89 -34.07
N ARG A 93 -34.15 6.71 -34.18
CA ARG A 93 -34.89 5.44 -34.31
C ARG A 93 -34.13 4.22 -33.82
N ARG A 94 -33.69 4.19 -32.55
CA ARG A 94 -33.33 2.94 -31.83
C ARG A 94 -33.49 3.09 -30.31
N VAL A 95 -34.73 3.18 -29.82
CA VAL A 95 -35.03 3.13 -28.37
C VAL A 95 -35.94 1.95 -27.97
N ASN A 96 -36.39 1.09 -28.91
CA ASN A 96 -37.42 0.08 -28.58
C ASN A 96 -37.02 -1.41 -28.74
N GLU A 97 -35.74 -1.81 -28.66
CA GLU A 97 -35.35 -3.23 -28.84
C GLU A 97 -34.58 -3.89 -27.68
N SER A 98 -34.49 -3.27 -26.50
CA SER A 98 -33.68 -3.82 -25.39
C SER A 98 -34.47 -4.49 -24.26
N THR A 99 -35.80 -4.57 -24.32
CA THR A 99 -36.65 -4.97 -23.16
C THR A 99 -37.21 -6.41 -23.23
N THR A 100 -36.76 -7.24 -24.16
CA THR A 100 -37.24 -8.65 -24.26
C THR A 100 -36.08 -9.64 -24.38
N ARG A 101 -35.29 -9.76 -23.30
CA ARG A 101 -34.39 -10.93 -23.13
C ARG A 101 -34.05 -11.24 -21.68
N TYR A 102 -35.03 -11.17 -20.78
CA TYR A 102 -34.92 -11.62 -19.38
C TYR A 102 -36.22 -12.29 -18.90
N VAL A 103 -36.75 -13.24 -19.67
CA VAL A 103 -37.75 -14.21 -19.20
C VAL A 103 -37.51 -15.51 -19.97
N SER A 104 -36.51 -16.30 -19.55
CA SER A 104 -36.32 -17.71 -19.93
C SER A 104 -34.97 -18.19 -19.38
N MET A 105 -34.87 -18.47 -18.08
CA MET A 105 -33.79 -19.28 -17.47
C MET A 105 -34.21 -19.91 -16.14
N ASP A 106 -35.47 -20.33 -15.99
CA ASP A 106 -35.98 -20.96 -14.76
C ASP A 106 -36.25 -22.47 -14.85
N ASP A 107 -35.92 -23.14 -15.96
CA ASP A 107 -36.34 -24.54 -16.20
C ASP A 107 -35.22 -25.58 -16.32
N GLN A 108 -34.07 -25.37 -15.69
CA GLN A 108 -33.04 -26.43 -15.55
C GLN A 108 -32.48 -26.49 -14.14
N ARG A 109 -33.29 -26.97 -13.20
CA ARG A 109 -32.86 -27.28 -11.83
C ARG A 109 -33.28 -28.68 -11.38
N ASP A 110 -33.24 -29.67 -12.27
CA ASP A 110 -33.38 -31.08 -11.90
C ASP A 110 -32.36 -31.94 -12.66
N THR A 111 -31.20 -32.18 -12.03
CA THR A 111 -30.34 -33.39 -12.19
C THR A 111 -29.09 -33.28 -11.31
N ALA A 112 -29.25 -33.19 -10.00
CA ALA A 112 -28.15 -33.38 -9.05
C ALA A 112 -28.01 -34.88 -8.73
N LYS A 113 -27.10 -35.57 -9.42
CA LYS A 113 -26.68 -36.93 -9.06
C LYS A 113 -25.73 -36.89 -7.86
N SER A 114 -26.17 -37.58 -6.81
CA SER A 114 -25.43 -38.18 -5.69
C SER A 114 -23.90 -38.25 -5.83
N TYR A 115 -23.19 -37.51 -4.97
CA TYR A 115 -21.85 -37.86 -4.49
C TYR A 115 -21.88 -37.96 -2.97
N LYS A 116 -22.37 -39.10 -2.46
CA LYS A 116 -22.02 -39.60 -1.13
C LYS A 116 -20.82 -40.54 -1.27
N ASN A 117 -19.90 -40.45 -0.31
CA ASN A 117 -18.68 -41.27 -0.09
C ASN A 117 -17.37 -40.71 -0.63
N ILE A 118 -16.83 -39.70 0.05
CA ILE A 118 -15.39 -39.64 0.30
C ILE A 118 -15.18 -40.26 1.68
N SER A 119 -14.61 -41.47 1.68
CA SER A 119 -14.50 -42.35 2.83
C SER A 119 -13.45 -41.87 3.85
N ASN A 120 -13.66 -42.28 5.11
CA ASN A 120 -12.78 -42.12 6.28
C ASN A 120 -11.35 -42.67 6.11
N GLN A 121 -11.00 -43.17 4.93
CA GLN A 121 -9.72 -43.80 4.61
C GLN A 121 -8.60 -42.78 4.34
N SER A 122 -8.96 -41.53 3.99
CA SER A 122 -8.01 -40.43 3.80
C SER A 122 -7.48 -39.87 5.13
N LEU A 123 -8.31 -39.91 6.17
CA LEU A 123 -8.00 -39.37 7.50
C LEU A 123 -7.13 -40.35 8.30
N ALA A 124 -7.42 -41.65 8.21
CA ALA A 124 -6.61 -42.70 8.86
C ALA A 124 -5.20 -42.87 8.25
N ARG A 125 -4.93 -42.28 7.07
CA ARG A 125 -3.62 -42.32 6.41
C ARG A 125 -2.66 -41.23 6.90
N LEU A 126 -3.18 -40.15 7.48
CA LEU A 126 -2.37 -39.06 8.04
C LEU A 126 -1.90 -39.35 9.47
N GLU A 127 -2.55 -40.29 10.17
CA GLU A 127 -2.22 -40.66 11.55
C GLU A 127 -1.07 -41.68 11.68
N LYS A 128 -0.56 -42.21 10.55
CA LYS A 128 0.53 -43.21 10.51
C LYS A 128 1.87 -42.68 9.98
N LEU A 129 2.04 -41.37 9.85
CA LEU A 129 3.32 -40.80 9.43
C LEU A 129 4.28 -40.67 10.60
N ASP A 130 5.49 -41.21 10.41
CA ASP A 130 6.61 -41.17 11.35
C ASP A 130 6.92 -39.72 11.78
N PRO A 131 6.98 -39.42 13.09
CA PRO A 131 7.26 -38.07 13.60
C PRO A 131 8.63 -37.51 13.19
N SER A 132 9.53 -38.33 12.64
CA SER A 132 10.82 -37.88 12.08
C SER A 132 10.73 -37.35 10.63
N HIS A 133 9.57 -37.36 9.99
CA HIS A 133 9.42 -36.92 8.61
C HIS A 133 9.66 -35.39 8.47
N PRO A 134 10.49 -34.93 7.51
CA PRO A 134 10.91 -33.53 7.39
C PRO A 134 9.78 -32.54 7.08
N MET A 135 8.60 -33.02 6.68
CA MET A 135 7.38 -32.21 6.54
C MET A 135 6.61 -31.99 7.85
N VAL A 136 6.87 -32.76 8.91
CA VAL A 136 6.26 -32.62 10.25
C VAL A 136 7.19 -31.84 11.19
N ALA A 137 8.52 -32.03 11.06
CA ALA A 137 9.53 -31.36 11.87
C ALA A 137 9.60 -29.82 11.67
N GLY A 138 9.04 -29.29 10.57
CA GLY A 138 9.01 -27.85 10.28
C GLY A 138 8.01 -27.02 11.09
N ARG A 139 7.07 -27.64 11.82
CA ARG A 139 6.05 -26.91 12.61
C ARG A 139 6.48 -26.61 14.06
N SER A 140 7.44 -27.33 14.64
CA SER A 140 7.78 -27.18 16.06
C SER A 140 8.68 -25.98 16.43
N ARG A 141 9.21 -25.22 15.46
CA ARG A 141 10.09 -24.06 15.75
C ARG A 141 9.47 -22.68 15.56
N ALA A 142 8.20 -22.60 15.15
CA ALA A 142 7.46 -21.33 15.06
C ALA A 142 6.73 -20.94 16.38
N SER A 143 6.83 -21.76 17.43
CA SER A 143 6.07 -21.59 18.68
C SER A 143 6.64 -20.58 19.69
N HIS A 144 7.78 -19.94 19.43
CA HIS A 144 8.48 -19.14 20.47
C HIS A 144 8.45 -17.62 20.29
N ARG A 145 7.73 -17.09 19.29
CA ARG A 145 7.57 -15.63 19.09
C ARG A 145 6.16 -15.23 18.64
N THR A 146 5.13 -15.78 19.27
CA THR A 146 3.89 -15.01 19.42
C THR A 146 4.14 -14.04 20.57
N LEU A 147 4.33 -12.75 20.26
CA LEU A 147 3.98 -11.70 21.21
C LEU A 147 2.51 -11.96 21.52
N ALA A 148 2.26 -12.68 22.62
CA ALA A 148 0.94 -13.14 22.96
C ALA A 148 0.06 -11.90 23.08
N LEU A 149 -0.99 -11.81 22.26
CA LEU A 149 -1.90 -10.67 22.23
C LEU A 149 -2.34 -10.39 23.67
N ASP A 150 -1.94 -9.23 24.21
CA ASP A 150 -2.27 -8.85 25.59
C ASP A 150 -3.71 -8.34 25.64
N LEU A 151 -4.66 -9.26 25.52
CA LEU A 151 -6.08 -8.97 25.60
C LEU A 151 -6.50 -8.49 27.00
N LYS A 152 -5.67 -8.69 28.02
CA LYS A 152 -5.99 -8.28 29.39
C LYS A 152 -5.75 -6.78 29.57
N ASN A 153 -4.62 -6.25 29.13
CA ASN A 153 -4.26 -4.85 29.36
C ASN A 153 -4.40 -3.94 28.12
N ASN A 154 -4.56 -4.50 26.92
CA ASN A 154 -4.72 -3.72 25.69
C ASN A 154 -6.19 -3.63 25.27
N ASP A 155 -6.82 -2.51 25.64
CA ASP A 155 -8.23 -2.23 25.37
C ASP A 155 -8.56 -2.19 23.87
N ASN A 156 -7.69 -1.62 23.04
CA ASN A 156 -7.91 -1.57 21.59
C ASN A 156 -7.91 -2.96 20.97
N SER A 157 -6.96 -3.81 21.36
CA SER A 157 -6.86 -5.19 20.85
C SER A 157 -8.07 -6.02 21.29
N PHE A 158 -8.49 -5.87 22.55
CA PHE A 158 -9.69 -6.51 23.07
C PHE A 158 -10.94 -6.05 22.31
N GLN A 159 -11.12 -4.74 22.13
CA GLN A 159 -12.31 -4.17 21.49
C GLN A 159 -12.46 -4.63 20.04
N ILE A 160 -11.37 -4.65 19.25
CA ILE A 160 -11.40 -5.12 17.86
C ILE A 160 -11.79 -6.60 17.80
N VAL A 161 -11.13 -7.44 18.59
CA VAL A 161 -11.41 -8.89 18.62
C VAL A 161 -12.83 -9.17 19.10
N ALA A 162 -13.29 -8.46 20.12
CA ALA A 162 -14.63 -8.60 20.66
C ALA A 162 -15.71 -8.20 19.66
N ASN A 163 -15.56 -7.05 18.98
CA ASN A 163 -16.50 -6.61 17.95
C ASN A 163 -16.62 -7.63 16.82
N LEU A 164 -15.50 -8.16 16.31
CA LEU A 164 -15.53 -9.16 15.23
C LEU A 164 -16.27 -10.45 15.60
N ILE A 165 -16.26 -10.82 16.88
CA ILE A 165 -17.00 -11.99 17.37
C ILE A 165 -18.47 -11.63 17.56
N VAL A 166 -18.76 -10.46 18.14
CA VAL A 166 -20.13 -9.98 18.34
C VAL A 166 -20.83 -9.84 17.00
N ASP A 167 -20.26 -9.13 16.04
CA ASP A 167 -20.84 -8.91 14.71
C ASP A 167 -21.19 -10.25 14.02
N ARG A 168 -20.30 -11.24 14.15
CA ARG A 168 -20.50 -12.56 13.55
C ARG A 168 -21.70 -13.32 14.13
N PHE A 169 -21.97 -13.18 15.42
CA PHE A 169 -23.08 -13.87 16.08
C PHE A 169 -24.33 -13.01 16.20
N GLU A 170 -24.20 -11.68 16.13
CA GLU A 170 -25.32 -10.74 16.13
C GLU A 170 -26.17 -10.89 14.87
N GLU A 171 -25.56 -11.21 13.72
CA GLU A 171 -26.29 -11.57 12.50
C GLU A 171 -27.22 -12.78 12.73
N GLN A 172 -26.81 -13.75 13.55
CA GLN A 172 -27.63 -14.90 13.90
C GLN A 172 -28.66 -14.59 15.00
N LEU A 173 -28.40 -13.58 15.83
CA LEU A 173 -29.30 -13.16 16.91
C LEU A 173 -30.40 -12.19 16.45
N SER A 174 -30.14 -11.39 15.41
CA SER A 174 -31.08 -10.38 14.90
C SER A 174 -32.29 -11.00 14.19
N ASN A 175 -32.23 -12.28 13.85
CA ASN A 175 -33.34 -13.00 13.26
C ASN A 175 -34.23 -13.59 14.37
N ASP A 176 -35.36 -12.93 14.65
CA ASP A 176 -36.35 -13.34 15.67
C ASP A 176 -36.89 -14.78 15.48
N ALA A 177 -36.76 -15.35 14.27
CA ALA A 177 -37.16 -16.74 14.01
C ALA A 177 -36.17 -17.77 14.58
N ILE A 178 -34.95 -17.37 14.92
CA ILE A 178 -33.89 -18.26 15.37
C ILE A 178 -34.00 -18.47 16.89
N LYS A 179 -34.31 -19.70 17.31
CA LYS A 179 -34.41 -20.08 18.73
C LYS A 179 -33.07 -20.34 19.40
N GLY A 180 -31.97 -20.37 18.64
CA GLY A 180 -30.63 -20.63 19.17
C GLY A 180 -29.52 -20.53 18.14
N ILE A 181 -28.29 -20.40 18.63
CA ILE A 181 -27.08 -20.27 17.80
C ILE A 181 -26.59 -21.68 17.42
N HIS A 182 -26.46 -21.95 16.12
CA HIS A 182 -25.88 -23.20 15.61
C HIS A 182 -24.46 -22.95 15.10
N VAL A 183 -23.47 -23.53 15.79
CA VAL A 183 -22.06 -23.32 15.45
C VAL A 183 -21.67 -24.14 14.23
N THR A 184 -21.44 -23.46 13.09
CA THR A 184 -21.01 -24.12 11.85
C THR A 184 -19.48 -24.35 11.84
N ALA A 185 -19.01 -25.20 10.95
CA ALA A 185 -17.56 -25.39 10.73
C ALA A 185 -16.86 -24.10 10.29
N GLY A 186 -17.57 -23.23 9.54
CA GLY A 186 -17.06 -21.93 9.13
C GLY A 186 -16.88 -20.98 10.33
N ASP A 187 -17.82 -20.99 11.27
CA ASP A 187 -17.73 -20.18 12.49
C ASP A 187 -16.55 -20.61 13.36
N MET A 188 -16.33 -21.92 13.50
CA MET A 188 -15.18 -22.44 14.25
C MET A 188 -13.84 -22.06 13.62
N TYR A 189 -13.71 -22.17 12.30
CA TYR A 189 -12.50 -21.74 11.60
C TYR A 189 -12.23 -20.25 11.77
N HIS A 190 -13.30 -19.43 11.70
CA HIS A 190 -13.22 -17.99 11.92
C HIS A 190 -12.79 -17.66 13.35
N LEU A 191 -13.39 -18.31 14.35
CA LEU A 191 -13.07 -18.14 15.76
C LEU A 191 -11.64 -18.56 16.10
N GLU A 192 -11.14 -19.66 15.54
CA GLU A 192 -9.75 -20.08 15.74
C GLU A 192 -8.74 -19.10 15.15
N ARG A 193 -9.09 -18.45 14.04
CA ARG A 193 -8.24 -17.44 13.40
C ARG A 193 -8.20 -16.13 14.18
N ILE A 194 -9.34 -15.69 14.71
CA ILE A 194 -9.46 -14.40 15.41
C ILE A 194 -9.00 -14.51 16.87
N VAL A 195 -9.28 -15.62 17.53
CA VAL A 195 -8.98 -15.84 18.95
C VAL A 195 -8.08 -17.06 19.11
N PRO A 196 -6.77 -16.94 18.81
CA PRO A 196 -5.84 -18.07 18.92
C PRO A 196 -5.66 -18.56 20.37
N ASP A 197 -5.84 -17.68 21.36
CA ASP A 197 -5.83 -18.03 22.79
C ASP A 197 -7.19 -17.72 23.42
N LYS A 198 -8.14 -18.64 23.22
CA LYS A 198 -9.52 -18.55 23.72
C LYS A 198 -9.58 -18.32 25.24
N LYS A 199 -8.66 -18.94 25.99
CA LYS A 199 -8.63 -18.83 27.46
C LYS A 199 -8.31 -17.40 27.90
N ARG A 200 -7.29 -16.77 27.31
CA ARG A 200 -6.95 -15.36 27.61
C ARG A 200 -8.07 -14.40 27.26
N PHE A 201 -8.76 -14.62 26.14
CA PHE A 201 -9.89 -13.78 25.77
C PHE A 201 -11.05 -13.90 26.77
N ILE A 202 -11.37 -15.11 27.22
CA ILE A 202 -12.40 -15.34 28.25
C ILE A 202 -12.02 -14.67 29.57
N ASP A 203 -10.75 -14.78 29.99
CA ASP A 203 -10.26 -14.13 31.21
C ASP A 203 -10.30 -12.60 31.10
N ALA A 204 -10.03 -12.05 29.90
CA ALA A 204 -10.15 -10.64 29.59
C ALA A 204 -11.61 -10.13 29.63
N ILE A 205 -12.57 -10.91 29.13
CA ILE A 205 -14.00 -10.59 29.24
C ILE A 205 -14.41 -10.56 30.71
N LYS A 206 -14.07 -11.60 31.49
CA LYS A 206 -14.41 -11.66 32.92
C LYS A 206 -13.85 -10.48 33.69
N TYR A 207 -12.56 -10.21 33.50
CA TYR A 207 -11.89 -9.09 34.15
C TYR A 207 -12.58 -7.75 33.83
N ARG A 208 -12.93 -7.52 32.56
CA ARG A 208 -13.61 -6.27 32.17
C ARG A 208 -15.03 -6.23 32.69
N PHE A 209 -15.77 -7.32 32.62
CA PHE A 209 -17.15 -7.38 33.09
C PHE A 209 -17.23 -7.09 34.60
N THR A 210 -16.32 -7.65 35.42
CA THR A 210 -16.26 -7.38 36.87
C THR A 210 -15.88 -5.94 37.21
N ASN A 211 -15.16 -5.25 36.31
CA ASN A 211 -14.70 -3.87 36.51
C ASN A 211 -15.53 -2.83 35.72
N CYS A 212 -16.57 -3.28 35.01
CA CYS A 212 -17.40 -2.43 34.16
C CYS A 212 -18.48 -1.76 35.00
N PRO A 213 -18.56 -0.42 35.07
CA PRO A 213 -19.69 0.25 35.69
C PRO A 213 -20.96 0.01 34.88
N ASP A 214 -22.08 -0.32 35.53
CA ASP A 214 -23.38 -0.57 34.87
C ASP A 214 -23.82 0.62 33.99
N ASN A 215 -23.45 1.85 34.34
CA ASN A 215 -23.88 3.07 33.64
C ASN A 215 -22.86 3.61 32.63
N SER A 216 -21.84 2.84 32.25
CA SER A 216 -20.80 3.39 31.39
C SER A 216 -21.19 3.40 29.90
N SER A 217 -21.10 4.59 29.30
CA SER A 217 -21.24 4.86 27.86
C SER A 217 -19.98 4.55 27.04
N LYS A 218 -18.91 4.02 27.66
CA LYS A 218 -17.68 3.72 26.93
C LYS A 218 -17.92 2.54 25.96
N PRO A 219 -17.49 2.64 24.69
CA PRO A 219 -17.67 1.57 23.70
C PRO A 219 -17.16 0.19 24.17
N ILE A 220 -16.02 0.16 24.87
CA ILE A 220 -15.45 -1.09 25.40
C ILE A 220 -16.37 -1.78 26.42
N HIS A 221 -17.15 -1.03 27.18
CA HIS A 221 -18.09 -1.56 28.16
C HIS A 221 -19.36 -2.10 27.49
N VAL A 222 -19.78 -1.50 26.38
CA VAL A 222 -20.89 -2.01 25.55
C VAL A 222 -20.52 -3.36 24.95
N VAL A 223 -19.36 -3.45 24.27
CA VAL A 223 -18.93 -4.72 23.65
C VAL A 223 -18.64 -5.81 24.69
N THR A 224 -18.11 -5.45 25.87
CA THR A 224 -17.90 -6.41 26.97
C THR A 224 -19.23 -7.01 27.43
N ARG A 225 -20.29 -6.19 27.53
CA ARG A 225 -21.64 -6.65 27.89
C ARG A 225 -22.26 -7.51 26.80
N GLN A 226 -22.07 -7.17 25.52
CA GLN A 226 -22.50 -8.01 24.40
C GLN A 226 -21.80 -9.38 24.42
N CYS A 227 -20.48 -9.42 24.68
CA CYS A 227 -19.73 -10.66 24.85
C CYS A 227 -20.26 -11.51 26.02
N HIS A 228 -20.60 -10.88 27.14
CA HIS A 228 -21.21 -11.56 28.29
C HIS A 228 -22.63 -12.08 27.96
N ALA A 229 -23.45 -11.31 27.25
CA ALA A 229 -24.78 -11.72 26.81
C ALA A 229 -24.74 -12.94 25.87
N LEU A 230 -23.70 -13.03 25.03
CA LEU A 230 -23.40 -14.20 24.19
C LEU A 230 -22.86 -15.41 24.97
N GLY A 231 -22.62 -15.27 26.28
CA GLY A 231 -22.04 -16.32 27.12
C GLY A 231 -20.57 -16.62 26.82
N LEU A 232 -19.84 -15.67 26.23
CA LEU A 232 -18.40 -15.82 25.91
C LEU A 232 -17.51 -15.79 27.14
N ASP A 233 -18.04 -15.47 28.31
CA ASP A 233 -17.35 -15.52 29.60
C ASP A 233 -17.55 -16.87 30.33
N ARG A 234 -18.43 -17.75 29.84
CA ARG A 234 -18.70 -19.05 30.46
C ARG A 234 -17.46 -19.95 30.43
N LYS A 235 -17.37 -20.92 31.34
CA LYS A 235 -16.28 -21.90 31.34
C LYS A 235 -16.62 -23.10 30.44
N GLU A 236 -15.59 -23.61 29.76
CA GLU A 236 -15.59 -24.92 29.08
C GLU A 236 -16.72 -25.08 28.04
N ALA A 237 -17.38 -26.24 27.99
CA ALA A 237 -18.35 -26.63 26.96
C ALA A 237 -19.61 -25.75 26.90
N LYS A 238 -19.84 -24.90 27.91
CA LYS A 238 -20.94 -23.92 27.91
C LYS A 238 -20.59 -22.61 27.19
N ASN A 239 -19.33 -22.44 26.81
CA ASN A 239 -18.84 -21.28 26.07
C ASN A 239 -18.87 -21.57 24.57
N LEU A 240 -19.44 -20.64 23.80
CA LEU A 240 -19.52 -20.71 22.35
C LEU A 240 -18.15 -20.92 21.67
N LEU A 241 -17.07 -20.40 22.27
CA LEU A 241 -15.71 -20.54 21.76
C LEU A 241 -15.16 -21.98 21.83
N PHE A 242 -15.68 -22.79 22.75
CA PHE A 242 -15.27 -24.18 22.94
C PHE A 242 -16.31 -25.19 22.47
N ALA A 243 -17.37 -24.71 21.81
CA ALA A 243 -18.44 -25.57 21.39
C ALA A 243 -18.00 -26.49 20.24
N PRO A 244 -18.36 -27.79 20.27
CA PRO A 244 -18.10 -28.67 19.15
C PRO A 244 -18.91 -28.23 17.92
N ILE A 245 -18.39 -28.46 16.72
CA ILE A 245 -19.11 -28.17 15.47
C ILE A 245 -20.46 -28.88 15.50
N GLY A 246 -21.54 -28.16 15.20
CA GLY A 246 -22.92 -28.67 15.27
C GLY A 246 -23.60 -28.53 16.63
N SER A 247 -22.92 -27.95 17.62
CA SER A 247 -23.57 -27.59 18.89
C SER A 247 -24.65 -26.53 18.67
N TYR A 248 -25.78 -26.71 19.34
CA TYR A 248 -26.89 -25.77 19.34
C TYR A 248 -27.01 -25.14 20.73
N PHE A 249 -26.99 -23.81 20.79
CA PHE A 249 -27.18 -23.05 22.02
C PHE A 249 -28.52 -22.37 22.03
N GLU A 250 -29.41 -22.78 22.95
CA GLU A 250 -30.72 -22.17 23.06
C GLU A 250 -30.63 -20.74 23.62
N LEU A 251 -31.22 -19.78 22.89
CA LEU A 251 -31.25 -18.37 23.26
C LEU A 251 -31.95 -18.14 24.60
N SER A 252 -32.91 -18.99 24.95
CA SER A 252 -33.63 -18.94 26.24
C SER A 252 -32.67 -19.16 27.42
N GLU A 253 -31.72 -20.10 27.31
CA GLU A 253 -30.68 -20.38 28.31
C GLU A 253 -29.59 -19.31 28.36
N MET A 254 -29.38 -18.57 27.26
CA MET A 254 -28.52 -17.39 27.25
C MET A 254 -29.19 -16.22 27.98
N LYS A 255 -30.48 -15.97 27.71
CA LYS A 255 -31.28 -14.88 28.31
C LYS A 255 -31.63 -15.09 29.79
N LYS A 256 -31.81 -16.34 30.25
CA LYS A 256 -32.10 -16.65 31.67
C LYS A 256 -31.03 -16.13 32.63
N VAL A 257 -29.77 -16.06 32.19
CA VAL A 257 -28.66 -15.56 33.02
C VAL A 257 -28.67 -14.04 33.11
N THR A 258 -29.16 -13.36 32.08
CA THR A 258 -29.22 -11.90 31.96
C THR A 258 -30.20 -11.26 32.95
N HIS A 259 -31.21 -11.99 33.42
CA HIS A 259 -32.26 -11.49 34.33
C HIS A 259 -31.86 -11.39 35.82
N ALA A 260 -30.68 -11.86 36.23
CA ALA A 260 -30.20 -11.73 37.61
C ALA A 260 -29.64 -10.33 37.93
N THR A 261 -29.39 -9.51 36.91
CA THR A 261 -29.05 -8.10 37.01
C THR A 261 -30.15 -7.31 36.32
N LYS A 262 -30.81 -6.37 37.02
CA LYS A 262 -31.76 -5.42 36.40
C LYS A 262 -30.99 -4.58 35.38
N ILE A 263 -30.84 -5.11 34.17
CA ILE A 263 -30.31 -4.37 33.03
C ILE A 263 -31.38 -3.36 32.65
N ASP A 264 -31.00 -2.10 32.76
CA ASP A 264 -31.80 -0.96 32.35
C ASP A 264 -32.24 -1.13 30.89
N THR A 265 -33.52 -1.40 30.69
CA THR A 265 -34.14 -1.62 29.38
C THR A 265 -33.89 -0.42 28.44
N GLN A 266 -33.64 0.75 29.02
CA GLN A 266 -33.28 1.98 28.31
C GLN A 266 -31.88 1.91 27.67
N ALA A 267 -30.92 1.22 28.29
CA ALA A 267 -29.58 1.02 27.73
C ALA A 267 -29.56 0.01 26.56
N VAL A 268 -30.47 -0.97 26.57
CA VAL A 268 -30.63 -1.94 25.46
C VAL A 268 -31.35 -1.30 24.29
N GLU A 269 -32.31 -0.41 24.53
CA GLU A 269 -32.99 0.35 23.46
C GLU A 269 -32.05 1.35 22.78
N ASN A 270 -31.10 1.92 23.54
CA ASN A 270 -30.00 2.74 23.02
C ASN A 270 -28.90 1.94 22.31
N ALA A 271 -28.93 0.60 22.39
CA ALA A 271 -27.97 -0.30 21.76
C ALA A 271 -28.57 -1.08 20.58
N LYS A 272 -29.72 -0.67 20.03
CA LYS A 272 -30.25 -1.22 18.79
C LYS A 272 -29.17 -1.09 17.69
N PRO A 273 -28.95 -2.14 16.88
CA PRO A 273 -27.98 -2.09 15.79
C PRO A 273 -28.35 -0.91 14.88
N LEU A 274 -27.37 -0.04 14.61
CA LEU A 274 -27.57 1.11 13.74
C LEU A 274 -28.07 0.59 12.39
N THR A 275 -29.17 1.16 11.90
CA THR A 275 -29.61 0.87 10.54
C THR A 275 -28.54 1.32 9.54
N SER A 276 -28.56 0.80 8.31
CA SER A 276 -27.64 1.26 7.26
C SER A 276 -27.68 2.78 7.10
N ASP A 277 -28.85 3.38 7.30
CA ASP A 277 -29.08 4.81 7.19
C ASP A 277 -28.49 5.56 8.40
N ASP A 278 -28.55 4.98 9.59
CA ASP A 278 -27.90 5.54 10.79
C ASP A 278 -26.38 5.51 10.67
N LEU A 279 -25.80 4.44 10.12
CA LEU A 279 -24.38 4.36 9.81
C LEU A 279 -23.97 5.39 8.75
N ALA A 280 -24.75 5.54 7.68
CA ALA A 280 -24.51 6.55 6.66
C ALA A 280 -24.60 7.98 7.22
N ARG A 281 -25.57 8.26 8.10
CA ARG A 281 -25.69 9.52 8.83
C ARG A 281 -24.48 9.77 9.72
N GLN A 282 -24.03 8.77 10.47
CA GLN A 282 -22.87 8.87 11.34
C GLN A 282 -21.59 9.17 10.55
N GLN A 283 -21.41 8.50 9.40
CA GLN A 283 -20.28 8.77 8.53
C GLN A 283 -20.31 10.20 7.97
N ILE A 284 -21.44 10.62 7.38
CA ILE A 284 -21.58 11.97 6.79
C ILE A 284 -21.41 13.06 7.85
N THR A 285 -21.94 12.87 9.05
CA THR A 285 -21.76 13.85 10.14
C THR A 285 -20.31 13.94 10.62
N THR A 286 -19.57 12.82 10.58
CA THR A 286 -18.13 12.80 10.89
C THR A 286 -17.33 13.53 9.81
N GLU A 287 -17.56 13.21 8.53
CA GLU A 287 -16.91 13.89 7.39
C GLU A 287 -17.24 15.39 7.37
N LEU A 288 -18.47 15.77 7.74
CA LEU A 288 -18.90 17.17 7.79
C LEU A 288 -18.18 17.94 8.91
N LYS A 289 -17.93 17.30 10.05
CA LYS A 289 -17.14 17.89 11.14
C LYS A 289 -15.68 18.09 10.72
N GLU A 290 -15.10 17.10 10.06
CA GLU A 290 -13.73 17.19 9.54
C GLU A 290 -13.59 18.27 8.47
N ALA A 291 -14.48 18.31 7.48
CA ALA A 291 -14.50 19.34 6.44
C ALA A 291 -14.67 20.76 7.02
N ARG A 292 -15.44 20.92 8.11
CA ARG A 292 -15.56 22.20 8.82
C ARG A 292 -14.29 22.61 9.55
N ASN A 293 -13.58 21.66 10.16
CA ASN A 293 -12.28 21.93 10.78
C ASN A 293 -11.26 22.35 9.71
N LEU A 294 -11.20 21.62 8.59
CA LEU A 294 -10.29 21.93 7.47
C LEU A 294 -10.65 23.25 6.78
N LEU A 295 -11.94 23.62 6.74
CA LEU A 295 -12.36 24.94 6.30
C LEU A 295 -11.84 26.04 7.24
N ALA A 296 -11.92 25.84 8.56
CA ALA A 296 -11.43 26.81 9.54
C ALA A 296 -9.89 26.95 9.51
N GLU A 297 -9.17 25.87 9.20
CA GLU A 297 -7.71 25.85 9.08
C GLU A 297 -7.21 26.29 7.70
N SER A 298 -8.09 26.44 6.71
CA SER A 298 -7.70 26.79 5.36
C SER A 298 -7.23 28.25 5.26
N VAL A 299 -5.95 28.42 4.93
CA VAL A 299 -5.31 29.75 4.79
C VAL A 299 -5.45 30.31 3.37
N THR A 300 -5.61 29.44 2.36
CA THR A 300 -5.73 29.85 0.96
C THR A 300 -7.18 30.00 0.52
N PRO A 301 -7.49 30.99 -0.34
CA PRO A 301 -8.84 31.20 -0.84
C PRO A 301 -9.35 30.02 -1.68
N GLU A 302 -8.47 29.30 -2.37
CA GLU A 302 -8.83 28.11 -3.14
C GLU A 302 -9.20 26.93 -2.23
N ALA A 303 -8.42 26.69 -1.17
CA ALA A 303 -8.72 25.62 -0.21
C ALA A 303 -9.99 25.90 0.58
N SER A 304 -10.19 27.15 1.03
CA SER A 304 -11.43 27.54 1.69
C SER A 304 -12.64 27.39 0.77
N GLN A 305 -12.53 27.74 -0.52
CA GLN A 305 -13.58 27.53 -1.50
C GLN A 305 -13.88 26.03 -1.73
N PHE A 306 -12.84 25.19 -1.82
CA PHE A 306 -12.98 23.74 -1.95
C PHE A 306 -13.74 23.15 -0.75
N TRP A 307 -13.30 23.44 0.48
CA TRP A 307 -13.93 22.92 1.68
C TRP A 307 -15.34 23.46 1.90
N THR A 308 -15.60 24.71 1.49
CA THR A 308 -16.96 25.27 1.49
C THR A 308 -17.89 24.44 0.59
N ASN A 309 -17.47 24.11 -0.63
CA ASN A 309 -18.26 23.27 -1.53
C ASN A 309 -18.47 21.87 -0.95
N GLN A 310 -17.45 21.28 -0.34
CA GLN A 310 -17.54 19.96 0.30
C GLN A 310 -18.55 19.95 1.46
N VAL A 311 -18.55 20.98 2.30
CA VAL A 311 -19.52 21.13 3.39
C VAL A 311 -20.95 21.22 2.85
N VAL A 312 -21.18 21.97 1.76
CA VAL A 312 -22.50 22.07 1.11
C VAL A 312 -22.95 20.72 0.56
N GLU A 313 -22.07 19.97 -0.09
CA GLU A 313 -22.37 18.64 -0.62
C GLU A 313 -22.76 17.67 0.49
N LEU A 314 -21.97 17.61 1.57
CA LEU A 314 -22.24 16.75 2.73
C LEU A 314 -23.55 17.11 3.43
N GLN A 315 -23.85 18.40 3.59
CA GLN A 315 -25.14 18.87 4.10
C GLN A 315 -26.31 18.44 3.21
N THR A 316 -26.11 18.46 1.89
CA THR A 316 -27.13 18.03 0.93
C THR A 316 -27.38 16.52 1.02
N LYS A 317 -26.32 15.72 1.12
CA LYS A 317 -26.43 14.26 1.36
C LYS A 317 -27.14 13.95 2.68
N LEU A 318 -26.83 14.69 3.75
CA LEU A 318 -27.48 14.52 5.04
C LEU A 318 -28.99 14.81 4.97
N ARG A 319 -29.40 15.89 4.28
CA ARG A 319 -30.82 16.19 4.04
C ARG A 319 -31.53 15.11 3.21
N ALA A 320 -30.84 14.54 2.22
CA ALA A 320 -31.40 13.46 1.41
C ALA A 320 -31.68 12.21 2.25
N LEU A 321 -30.79 11.87 3.19
CA LEU A 321 -31.00 10.78 4.16
C LEU A 321 -32.12 11.05 5.15
N ASP A 322 -32.45 12.31 5.43
CA ASP A 322 -33.59 12.70 6.27
C ASP A 322 -34.96 12.50 5.60
N GLY A 323 -35.02 12.00 4.36
CA GLY A 323 -36.28 11.79 3.64
C GLY A 323 -37.04 13.08 3.33
N LYS A 324 -36.45 14.24 3.61
CA LYS A 324 -36.96 15.56 3.18
C LYS A 324 -36.58 15.74 1.72
N GLY A 325 -37.47 15.23 0.87
CA GLY A 325 -37.36 15.20 -0.58
C GLY A 325 -36.90 16.51 -1.23
N THR A 326 -36.29 16.29 -2.38
CA THR A 326 -35.63 17.19 -3.32
C THR A 326 -36.55 18.27 -3.93
N GLU A 327 -36.90 19.30 -3.17
CA GLU A 327 -37.23 20.63 -3.73
C GLU A 327 -36.77 21.73 -2.77
N SER A 328 -35.47 21.80 -2.47
CA SER A 328 -34.92 23.02 -1.88
C SER A 328 -34.42 23.93 -2.99
N SER A 329 -34.94 25.16 -3.04
CA SER A 329 -34.49 26.27 -3.87
C SER A 329 -33.05 26.67 -3.51
N PHE A 330 -32.08 25.83 -3.89
CA PHE A 330 -30.69 26.25 -3.88
C PHE A 330 -30.52 27.32 -4.95
N PRO A 331 -29.94 28.49 -4.59
CA PRO A 331 -29.68 29.52 -5.58
C PRO A 331 -28.75 28.96 -6.65
N LYS A 332 -29.25 28.86 -7.89
CA LYS A 332 -28.46 28.39 -9.05
C LYS A 332 -27.30 29.33 -9.39
N ASN A 333 -27.29 30.54 -8.83
CA ASN A 333 -26.31 31.56 -9.16
C ASN A 333 -25.20 31.65 -8.10
N LYS A 334 -23.95 31.54 -8.55
CA LYS A 334 -22.75 31.46 -7.71
C LYS A 334 -22.51 32.72 -6.85
N LYS A 335 -23.16 33.83 -7.17
CA LYS A 335 -23.06 35.10 -6.42
C LYS A 335 -23.96 35.14 -5.17
N ASP A 336 -24.96 34.26 -5.09
CA ASP A 336 -25.95 34.28 -4.00
C ASP A 336 -25.60 33.33 -2.84
N TYR A 337 -24.49 32.58 -2.94
CA TYR A 337 -24.02 31.72 -1.85
C TYR A 337 -23.71 32.51 -0.57
N GLY A 338 -23.17 33.73 -0.69
CA GLY A 338 -22.81 34.55 0.48
C GLY A 338 -24.01 35.00 1.33
N SER A 339 -25.16 35.29 0.69
CA SER A 339 -26.38 35.66 1.42
C SER A 339 -27.13 34.45 1.97
N TYR A 340 -27.08 33.32 1.25
CA TYR A 340 -27.64 32.03 1.71
C TYR A 340 -26.92 31.50 2.95
N PHE A 341 -25.58 31.61 3.01
CA PHE A 341 -24.82 31.21 4.19
C PHE A 341 -25.11 32.07 5.42
N LYS A 342 -25.26 33.40 5.24
CA LYS A 342 -25.68 34.30 6.33
C LYS A 342 -27.09 34.00 6.86
N SER A 343 -28.02 33.56 6.02
CA SER A 343 -29.36 33.18 6.49
C SER A 343 -29.37 31.81 7.19
N GLN A 344 -28.49 30.89 6.79
CA GLN A 344 -28.30 29.58 7.44
C GLN A 344 -27.59 29.70 8.80
N GLU A 345 -26.73 30.69 9.02
CA GLU A 345 -26.10 30.96 10.32
C GLU A 345 -27.13 31.18 11.44
N GLY A 346 -28.28 31.81 11.14
CA GLY A 346 -29.37 32.01 12.11
C GLY A 346 -30.18 30.75 12.44
N ILE A 347 -30.24 29.79 11.52
CA ILE A 347 -30.87 28.48 11.76
C ILE A 347 -29.93 27.58 12.57
N LEU A 348 -28.62 27.70 12.31
CA LEU A 348 -27.58 26.95 13.00
C LEU A 348 -27.35 27.45 14.42
N SER A 349 -27.41 28.77 14.70
CA SER A 349 -27.26 29.31 16.05
C SER A 349 -28.31 28.76 17.04
N ASN A 350 -29.55 28.55 16.58
CA ASN A 350 -30.61 27.89 17.35
C ASN A 350 -30.34 26.39 17.58
N LEU A 351 -29.72 25.71 16.61
CA LEU A 351 -29.31 24.31 16.76
C LEU A 351 -28.16 24.17 17.77
N TRP A 352 -27.21 25.11 17.79
CA TRP A 352 -26.10 25.13 18.76
C TRP A 352 -26.56 25.41 20.20
N GLN A 353 -27.58 26.25 20.39
CA GLN A 353 -28.24 26.42 21.70
C GLN A 353 -28.94 25.15 22.16
N THR A 354 -29.49 24.36 21.23
CA THR A 354 -30.19 23.09 21.54
C THR A 354 -29.22 21.96 21.93
N ILE A 355 -27.97 21.99 21.45
CA ILE A 355 -26.94 20.96 21.72
C ILE A 355 -26.05 21.35 22.93
N GLY A 356 -26.32 22.48 23.60
CA GLY A 356 -25.66 22.86 24.86
C GLY A 356 -24.19 23.28 24.73
N TYR A 357 -23.77 23.79 23.56
CA TYR A 357 -22.39 24.23 23.34
C TYR A 357 -22.30 25.77 23.40
N ALA A 358 -21.60 26.30 24.42
CA ALA A 358 -21.26 27.72 24.53
C ALA A 358 -19.78 27.93 24.15
N PRO A 359 -19.44 28.79 23.19
CA PRO A 359 -18.05 29.15 22.92
C PRO A 359 -17.49 29.98 24.08
N SER A 360 -16.27 29.67 24.53
CA SER A 360 -15.58 30.42 25.58
C SER A 360 -15.27 31.86 25.12
N ALA A 361 -15.95 32.84 25.70
CA ALA A 361 -15.65 34.25 25.57
C ALA A 361 -14.41 34.63 26.39
N GLN A 362 -13.21 34.21 25.97
CA GLN A 362 -11.93 34.67 26.52
C GLN A 362 -10.86 34.71 25.43
N ALA A 363 -11.00 35.61 24.47
CA ALA A 363 -9.91 36.00 23.58
C ALA A 363 -10.11 37.44 23.10
N SER A 364 -10.24 38.35 24.05
CA SER A 364 -10.08 39.79 23.83
C SER A 364 -9.79 40.44 25.18
N GLN A 365 -8.51 40.47 25.60
CA GLN A 365 -7.94 41.56 26.40
C GLN A 365 -6.44 41.35 26.67
N LYS A 366 -5.65 42.33 26.19
CA LYS A 366 -4.61 43.04 26.95
C LYS A 366 -3.21 42.39 27.07
N GLN A 367 -2.24 42.92 26.31
CA GLN A 367 -1.08 43.64 26.88
C GLN A 367 -0.25 44.32 25.79
N ASP A 368 -0.43 45.64 25.66
CA ASP A 368 0.65 46.55 25.29
C ASP A 368 1.69 46.54 26.41
N LYS A 369 2.96 46.30 26.08
CA LYS A 369 4.09 46.70 26.92
C LYS A 369 5.34 46.99 26.09
N THR A 370 5.60 48.29 26.02
CA THR A 370 6.83 49.00 25.68
C THR A 370 8.09 48.29 26.19
N ILE A 371 9.06 48.03 25.31
CA ILE A 371 10.42 47.64 25.69
C ILE A 371 11.32 48.86 25.50
N GLU A 372 11.72 49.46 26.62
CA GLU A 372 12.75 50.48 26.68
C GLU A 372 14.15 49.87 26.54
N LEU A 373 14.94 50.62 25.80
CA LEU A 373 16.36 50.48 25.51
C LEU A 373 17.16 50.71 26.80
N ILE A 374 17.88 49.69 27.31
CA ILE A 374 18.94 49.90 28.31
C ILE A 374 20.25 49.34 27.79
N THR A 375 21.07 50.27 27.33
CA THR A 375 22.52 50.21 27.22
C THR A 375 23.15 50.15 28.62
N SER A 376 24.08 49.23 28.86
CA SER A 376 25.38 49.54 29.52
C SER A 376 26.31 48.33 29.63
N PRO A 377 27.64 48.59 29.76
CA PRO A 377 28.71 47.66 29.41
C PRO A 377 29.33 46.99 30.65
N MET A 378 29.97 45.83 30.47
CA MET A 378 31.06 45.42 31.36
C MET A 378 32.13 44.59 30.65
N THR A 379 33.35 44.91 31.05
CA THR A 379 34.66 44.58 30.53
C THR A 379 35.26 43.39 31.30
N SER A 380 35.93 42.49 30.56
CA SER A 380 37.15 41.73 30.96
C SER A 380 37.02 40.57 31.97
N PRO A 381 38.04 39.67 32.13
CA PRO A 381 38.96 39.08 31.14
C PRO A 381 39.24 37.55 31.33
N VAL A 382 39.88 36.93 30.33
CA VAL A 382 40.90 35.84 30.40
C VAL A 382 40.56 34.51 31.11
N SER A 383 40.48 33.41 30.32
CA SER A 383 41.16 32.16 30.67
C SER A 383 41.55 31.33 29.42
N SER A 384 42.65 30.61 29.59
CA SER A 384 43.62 29.95 28.71
C SER A 384 43.14 28.97 27.61
N PRO A 385 44.01 28.67 26.61
CA PRO A 385 43.67 27.87 25.44
C PRO A 385 43.88 26.36 25.69
N VAL A 386 42.81 25.57 25.56
CA VAL A 386 42.90 24.11 25.45
C VAL A 386 43.05 23.76 23.96
N LYS A 387 44.27 23.38 23.56
CA LYS A 387 44.59 22.81 22.24
C LYS A 387 44.02 21.39 22.16
N SER A 388 42.81 21.27 21.62
CA SER A 388 42.31 20.01 21.06
C SER A 388 42.62 19.98 19.55
N PRO A 389 43.14 18.88 18.99
CA PRO A 389 43.40 18.76 17.56
C PRO A 389 42.07 18.56 16.85
N VAL A 390 41.41 19.68 16.52
CA VAL A 390 40.23 19.72 15.64
C VAL A 390 40.73 19.40 14.24
N GLY A 391 40.49 18.16 13.80
CA GLY A 391 40.59 17.81 12.38
C GLY A 391 39.61 18.70 11.61
N LYS A 392 40.14 19.57 10.75
CA LYS A 392 39.36 20.33 9.77
C LYS A 392 38.55 19.35 8.92
N LEU A 393 37.29 19.14 9.29
CA LEU A 393 36.27 18.70 8.36
C LEU A 393 36.13 19.85 7.36
N GLU A 394 36.58 19.62 6.12
CA GLU A 394 36.26 20.51 5.01
C GLU A 394 34.74 20.56 4.87
N GLU A 395 34.14 21.56 5.49
CA GLU A 395 32.74 21.92 5.34
C GLU A 395 32.57 22.39 3.89
N LYS A 396 32.08 21.50 3.03
CA LYS A 396 31.73 21.85 1.65
C LYS A 396 30.72 23.00 1.72
N GLU A 397 31.11 24.17 1.24
CA GLU A 397 30.25 25.35 1.15
C GLU A 397 28.92 24.97 0.46
N LYS A 398 27.81 25.01 1.21
CA LYS A 398 26.48 24.74 0.68
C LYS A 398 26.06 25.92 -0.20
N PRO A 399 25.50 25.68 -1.41
CA PRO A 399 25.04 26.76 -2.26
C PRO A 399 23.94 27.58 -1.56
N ILE A 400 24.05 28.90 -1.59
CA ILE A 400 23.06 29.84 -1.03
C ILE A 400 22.14 30.30 -2.18
N VAL A 401 20.84 30.35 -1.92
CA VAL A 401 19.82 30.78 -2.89
C VAL A 401 18.92 31.84 -2.28
N ASP A 402 18.45 32.75 -3.14
CA ASP A 402 17.53 33.83 -2.78
C ASP A 402 16.10 33.34 -2.95
N VAL A 403 15.34 33.30 -1.85
CA VAL A 403 13.96 32.82 -1.83
C VAL A 403 13.02 33.98 -1.58
N VAL A 404 12.00 34.15 -2.42
CA VAL A 404 10.94 35.15 -2.24
C VAL A 404 9.85 34.55 -1.35
N ALA A 405 9.54 35.18 -0.22
CA ALA A 405 8.50 34.70 0.69
C ALA A 405 7.09 34.85 0.07
N PRO A 406 6.27 33.78 -0.01
CA PRO A 406 4.93 33.83 -0.60
C PRO A 406 3.90 34.54 0.32
N ALA A 407 4.18 34.62 1.61
CA ALA A 407 3.34 35.22 2.65
C ALA A 407 4.22 35.82 3.76
N ASP A 408 3.60 36.46 4.75
CA ASP A 408 4.28 36.82 5.98
C ASP A 408 4.54 35.53 6.79
N LEU A 409 5.80 35.14 6.92
CA LEU A 409 6.21 33.89 7.54
C LEU A 409 6.96 34.15 8.85
N PRO A 410 6.65 33.43 9.94
CA PRO A 410 7.38 33.57 11.20
C PRO A 410 8.80 32.99 11.07
N GLY A 411 9.72 33.49 11.89
CA GLY A 411 11.09 33.00 11.89
C GLY A 411 11.19 31.53 12.29
N GLY A 412 12.07 30.77 11.62
CA GLY A 412 12.21 29.33 11.80
C GLY A 412 11.19 28.48 11.03
N TYR A 413 10.19 29.09 10.38
CA TYR A 413 9.27 28.37 9.52
C TYR A 413 10.00 27.72 8.33
N GLN A 414 9.63 26.49 7.98
CA GLN A 414 10.24 25.74 6.89
C GLN A 414 9.18 25.46 5.81
N PHE A 415 9.55 25.66 4.55
CA PHE A 415 8.67 25.35 3.42
C PHE A 415 9.45 24.84 2.21
N GLU A 416 8.79 24.06 1.36
CA GLU A 416 9.37 23.56 0.12
C GLU A 416 9.42 24.68 -0.93
N ALA A 417 10.59 24.92 -1.48
CA ALA A 417 10.83 25.85 -2.58
C ALA A 417 11.45 25.10 -3.77
N GLU A 418 11.15 25.53 -4.99
CA GLU A 418 11.70 24.94 -6.21
C GLU A 418 12.52 25.97 -6.99
N LEU A 419 13.76 25.62 -7.33
CA LEU A 419 14.63 26.43 -8.18
C LEU A 419 15.28 25.53 -9.24
N ASN A 420 15.11 25.86 -10.52
CA ASN A 420 15.65 25.09 -11.64
C ASN A 420 15.25 23.59 -11.62
N GLY A 421 14.01 23.28 -11.23
CA GLY A 421 13.54 21.89 -11.13
C GLY A 421 14.04 21.12 -9.90
N LYS A 422 14.77 21.77 -8.99
CA LYS A 422 15.25 21.19 -7.74
C LYS A 422 14.45 21.73 -6.57
N ARG A 423 13.87 20.83 -5.79
CA ARG A 423 13.10 21.16 -4.58
C ARG A 423 14.03 21.15 -3.36
N PHE A 424 13.90 22.13 -2.49
CA PHE A 424 14.69 22.27 -1.26
C PHE A 424 13.84 22.86 -0.13
N ILE A 425 14.20 22.61 1.13
CA ILE A 425 13.54 23.26 2.26
C ILE A 425 14.17 24.63 2.47
N ALA A 426 13.38 25.67 2.26
CA ALA A 426 13.73 27.02 2.67
C ALA A 426 13.39 27.22 4.15
N THR A 427 14.38 27.58 4.97
CA THR A 427 14.16 27.94 6.39
C THR A 427 14.15 29.45 6.54
N VAL A 428 13.06 30.00 7.05
CA VAL A 428 12.88 31.45 7.26
C VAL A 428 13.82 31.92 8.38
N PRO A 429 14.57 33.02 8.21
CA PRO A 429 15.50 33.51 9.22
C PRO A 429 14.80 33.90 10.52
N VAL A 430 15.55 33.88 11.62
CA VAL A 430 15.11 34.40 12.92
C VAL A 430 14.67 35.86 12.76
N GLY A 431 13.41 36.15 13.13
CA GLY A 431 12.75 37.45 12.91
C GLY A 431 11.61 37.40 11.89
N GLY A 432 11.48 36.32 11.13
CA GLY A 432 10.43 36.18 10.11
C GLY A 432 10.71 37.00 8.86
N VAL A 433 9.87 36.81 7.84
CA VAL A 433 9.99 37.50 6.55
C VAL A 433 8.61 37.92 6.09
N GLN A 434 8.48 39.17 5.62
CA GLN A 434 7.22 39.67 5.06
C GLN A 434 7.00 39.16 3.63
N LYS A 435 5.74 39.03 3.22
CA LYS A 435 5.34 38.63 1.86
C LYS A 435 6.06 39.44 0.80
N GLY A 436 6.63 38.76 -0.19
CA GLY A 436 7.35 39.35 -1.31
C GLY A 436 8.79 39.77 -1.01
N LYS A 437 9.25 39.74 0.25
CA LYS A 437 10.66 39.96 0.55
C LYS A 437 11.49 38.74 0.21
N THR A 438 12.70 38.98 -0.28
CA THR A 438 13.71 37.95 -0.49
C THR A 438 14.50 37.70 0.78
N PHE A 439 14.84 36.44 1.04
CA PHE A 439 15.77 36.05 2.08
C PHE A 439 16.73 34.97 1.57
N TYR A 440 17.92 34.92 2.16
CA TYR A 440 18.94 33.93 1.82
C TYR A 440 18.68 32.64 2.59
N CYS A 441 18.65 31.52 1.88
CA CYS A 441 18.62 30.19 2.48
C CYS A 441 19.71 29.33 1.87
N TYR A 442 20.32 28.47 2.69
CA TYR A 442 21.14 27.39 2.15
C TYR A 442 20.22 26.43 1.39
N MET A 443 20.57 26.13 0.15
CA MET A 443 19.89 25.13 -0.64
C MET A 443 20.30 23.76 -0.11
N GLU A 444 19.63 23.34 0.96
CA GLU A 444 19.65 21.95 1.39
C GLU A 444 18.69 21.21 0.47
N GLU A 445 19.23 20.69 -0.64
CA GLU A 445 18.47 19.86 -1.57
C GLU A 445 17.71 18.84 -0.73
N LEU A 446 16.37 18.91 -0.80
CA LEU A 446 15.53 17.85 -0.29
C LEU A 446 15.93 16.63 -1.09
N HIS A 447 16.75 15.79 -0.49
CA HIS A 447 17.03 14.47 -1.02
C HIS A 447 15.72 13.72 -0.89
N GLY A 448 14.87 13.89 -1.92
CA GLY A 448 13.49 13.45 -1.94
C GLY A 448 13.38 12.02 -1.45
N ASP A 449 12.40 11.82 -0.57
CA ASP A 449 11.85 10.52 -0.21
C ASP A 449 12.77 9.60 0.63
N GLY A 450 13.80 10.15 1.29
CA GLY A 450 14.72 9.36 2.12
C GLY A 450 15.53 8.34 1.31
N VAL A 451 15.59 8.51 -0.01
CA VAL A 451 16.33 7.61 -0.91
C VAL A 451 17.81 7.98 -0.87
N PRO A 452 18.72 7.06 -0.52
CA PRO A 452 20.14 7.38 -0.40
C PRO A 452 20.75 7.72 -1.78
N ILE A 453 21.39 8.87 -1.89
CA ILE A 453 22.18 9.25 -3.08
C ILE A 453 23.61 8.70 -2.96
N GLY A 454 24.21 8.30 -4.08
CA GLY A 454 25.58 7.80 -4.11
C GLY A 454 25.77 6.37 -3.59
N ARG A 455 24.69 5.66 -3.24
CA ARG A 455 24.74 4.25 -2.85
C ARG A 455 23.38 3.57 -2.97
N TRP A 456 23.38 2.26 -3.22
CA TRP A 456 22.17 1.45 -3.08
C TRP A 456 21.70 1.42 -1.61
N ARG A 457 20.37 1.46 -1.40
CA ARG A 457 19.76 1.30 -0.07
C ARG A 457 20.13 -0.07 0.53
N ASP A 458 20.05 -1.10 -0.30
CA ASP A 458 20.38 -2.48 0.04
C ASP A 458 21.51 -2.99 -0.84
N LYS A 459 22.44 -3.78 -0.28
CA LYS A 459 23.38 -4.54 -1.12
C LYS A 459 22.61 -5.64 -1.87
N PRO A 460 23.14 -6.17 -2.98
CA PRO A 460 22.52 -7.30 -3.67
C PRO A 460 22.28 -8.53 -2.77
N THR A 461 23.13 -8.72 -1.76
CA THR A 461 22.98 -9.79 -0.75
C THR A 461 21.89 -9.51 0.28
N ASP A 462 21.53 -8.24 0.47
CA ASP A 462 20.59 -7.81 1.52
C ASP A 462 19.13 -7.94 1.06
N VAL A 463 18.88 -8.51 -0.13
CA VAL A 463 17.53 -8.80 -0.65
C VAL A 463 16.75 -9.75 0.24
N PHE A 464 17.43 -10.56 1.05
CA PHE A 464 16.80 -11.45 2.03
C PHE A 464 16.75 -10.88 3.45
N LYS A 465 17.20 -9.64 3.69
CA LYS A 465 17.26 -9.04 5.04
C LYS A 465 15.88 -8.95 5.70
N HIS A 466 14.84 -8.70 4.92
CA HIS A 466 13.44 -8.67 5.40
C HIS A 466 12.73 -10.03 5.29
N GLY A 467 13.48 -11.11 5.04
CA GLY A 467 12.98 -12.46 4.85
C GLY A 467 12.50 -12.76 3.43
N MET A 468 12.41 -14.05 3.10
CA MET A 468 11.95 -14.51 1.77
C MET A 468 10.48 -14.15 1.47
N LYS A 469 9.70 -13.84 2.50
CA LYS A 469 8.28 -13.47 2.39
C LYS A 469 8.06 -11.98 2.14
N HIS A 470 9.12 -11.19 1.99
CA HIS A 470 8.99 -9.77 1.68
C HIS A 470 8.22 -9.59 0.35
N PRO A 471 7.15 -8.78 0.30
CA PRO A 471 6.24 -8.72 -0.84
C PRO A 471 6.96 -8.30 -2.12
N MET A 472 7.90 -7.36 -2.06
CA MET A 472 8.68 -6.94 -3.22
C MET A 472 9.56 -8.07 -3.78
N LEU A 473 10.12 -8.92 -2.92
CA LEU A 473 10.94 -10.06 -3.36
C LEU A 473 10.06 -11.13 -4.03
N LEU A 474 8.97 -11.51 -3.39
CA LEU A 474 8.02 -12.48 -3.96
C LEU A 474 7.45 -11.98 -5.29
N ASN A 475 7.05 -10.72 -5.36
CA ASN A 475 6.53 -10.12 -6.59
C ASN A 475 7.60 -10.09 -7.69
N SER A 476 8.86 -9.78 -7.36
CA SER A 476 9.94 -9.80 -8.35
C SER A 476 10.25 -11.20 -8.91
N ILE A 477 10.00 -12.26 -8.14
CA ILE A 477 10.24 -13.66 -8.57
C ILE A 477 9.06 -14.20 -9.36
N LEU A 478 7.83 -13.97 -8.87
CA LEU A 478 6.61 -14.54 -9.47
C LEU A 478 6.08 -13.71 -10.64
N CYS A 479 6.16 -12.38 -10.54
CA CYS A 479 5.62 -11.43 -11.50
C CYS A 479 6.62 -10.28 -11.76
N PRO A 480 7.83 -10.59 -12.28
CA PRO A 480 8.92 -9.62 -12.42
C PRO A 480 8.53 -8.37 -13.19
N LEU A 481 7.74 -8.50 -14.27
CA LEU A 481 7.32 -7.35 -15.07
C LEU A 481 6.42 -6.40 -14.28
N LEU A 482 5.50 -6.90 -13.46
CA LEU A 482 4.65 -6.06 -12.60
C LEU A 482 5.46 -5.36 -11.51
N ALA A 483 6.39 -6.09 -10.88
CA ALA A 483 7.30 -5.51 -9.89
C ALA A 483 8.19 -4.42 -10.51
N LEU A 484 8.71 -4.65 -11.72
CA LEU A 484 9.51 -3.67 -12.45
C LEU A 484 8.71 -2.42 -12.81
N VAL A 485 7.47 -2.57 -13.27
CA VAL A 485 6.59 -1.45 -13.61
C VAL A 485 6.29 -0.58 -12.40
N GLN A 486 6.11 -1.18 -11.23
CA GLN A 486 5.99 -0.43 -9.97
C GLN A 486 7.24 0.41 -9.68
N VAL A 487 8.44 -0.09 -10.00
CA VAL A 487 9.67 0.71 -9.91
C VAL A 487 9.66 1.84 -10.94
N MET A 488 9.37 1.52 -12.21
CA MET A 488 9.35 2.47 -13.32
C MET A 488 8.42 3.65 -13.04
N GLU A 489 7.22 3.41 -12.53
CA GLU A 489 6.27 4.49 -12.21
C GLU A 489 6.78 5.41 -11.10
N ARG A 490 7.36 4.86 -10.03
CA ARG A 490 7.94 5.67 -8.95
C ARG A 490 9.06 6.57 -9.46
N VAL A 491 9.83 6.11 -10.45
CA VAL A 491 10.93 6.89 -11.01
C VAL A 491 10.55 7.76 -12.22
N GLY A 492 9.32 7.65 -12.73
CA GLY A 492 8.81 8.41 -13.87
C GLY A 492 9.30 7.88 -15.22
N LEU A 493 9.40 6.56 -15.36
CA LEU A 493 9.80 5.87 -16.59
C LEU A 493 8.62 5.24 -17.33
N ASP A 494 8.74 5.18 -18.64
CA ASP A 494 7.88 4.37 -19.50
C ASP A 494 8.25 2.87 -19.40
N ILE A 495 7.50 2.02 -20.11
CA ILE A 495 7.74 0.58 -20.10
C ILE A 495 9.04 0.15 -20.78
N THR A 496 9.58 1.01 -21.64
CA THR A 496 10.87 0.74 -22.29
C THR A 496 12.03 1.08 -21.37
N GLY A 497 11.80 1.89 -20.34
CA GLY A 497 12.77 2.42 -19.39
C GLY A 497 13.30 3.82 -19.75
N ASP A 498 12.64 4.54 -20.66
CA ASP A 498 12.91 5.96 -20.96
C ASP A 498 12.08 6.88 -20.08
N LYS A 499 12.50 8.14 -19.92
CA LYS A 499 11.76 9.13 -19.14
C LYS A 499 10.42 9.39 -19.81
N ALA A 500 9.32 9.18 -19.09
CA ALA A 500 8.00 9.50 -19.60
C ALA A 500 7.94 11.00 -19.93
N THR A 501 7.51 11.35 -21.15
CA THR A 501 7.25 12.73 -21.51
C THR A 501 6.10 13.25 -20.65
N SER A 502 6.28 14.44 -20.07
CA SER A 502 5.33 15.08 -19.13
C SER A 502 3.91 15.22 -19.67
N ASP A 503 3.74 15.14 -20.99
CA ASP A 503 2.50 15.40 -21.69
C ASP A 503 1.63 14.15 -21.86
N ILE A 504 2.16 12.95 -21.56
CA ILE A 504 1.37 11.71 -21.62
C ILE A 504 0.56 11.62 -20.33
N ALA A 505 -0.75 11.79 -20.45
CA ALA A 505 -1.70 11.63 -19.36
C ALA A 505 -1.41 10.35 -18.57
N HIS A 506 -1.15 10.48 -17.27
CA HIS A 506 -0.84 9.36 -16.37
C HIS A 506 -2.02 8.40 -16.14
N SER A 507 -3.18 8.64 -16.75
CA SER A 507 -4.37 7.81 -16.64
C SER A 507 -4.63 7.01 -17.93
N GLY A 508 -5.06 5.76 -17.76
CA GLY A 508 -5.53 4.90 -18.85
C GLY A 508 -4.52 3.87 -19.36
N LEU A 509 -4.81 3.33 -20.54
CA LEU A 509 -4.10 2.20 -21.15
C LEU A 509 -2.63 2.53 -21.51
N TRP A 510 -2.35 3.79 -21.78
CA TRP A 510 -1.02 4.30 -22.14
C TRP A 510 -0.11 4.57 -20.94
N SER A 511 -0.63 4.45 -19.72
CA SER A 511 0.21 4.46 -18.52
C SER A 511 1.20 3.29 -18.53
N PRO A 512 2.34 3.37 -17.82
CA PRO A 512 3.27 2.23 -17.69
C PRO A 512 2.58 0.96 -17.16
N ARG A 513 1.69 1.11 -16.15
CA ARG A 513 0.77 0.06 -15.68
C ARG A 513 -0.10 -0.51 -16.79
N GLY A 514 -0.82 0.34 -17.52
CA GLY A 514 -1.74 -0.08 -18.58
C GLY A 514 -1.01 -0.82 -19.70
N THR A 515 0.16 -0.33 -20.10
CA THR A 515 0.99 -0.95 -21.14
C THR A 515 1.52 -2.30 -20.66
N ALA A 516 1.95 -2.42 -19.40
CA ALA A 516 2.43 -3.68 -18.86
C ALA A 516 1.34 -4.73 -18.72
N LEU A 517 0.16 -4.33 -18.24
CA LEU A 517 -1.01 -5.19 -18.18
C LEU A 517 -1.43 -5.64 -19.59
N SER A 518 -1.33 -4.77 -20.58
CA SER A 518 -1.59 -5.12 -21.98
C SER A 518 -0.59 -6.15 -22.50
N ILE A 519 0.71 -5.96 -22.27
CA ILE A 519 1.75 -6.92 -22.66
C ILE A 519 1.53 -8.28 -21.98
N LEU A 520 1.22 -8.29 -20.68
CA LEU A 520 0.94 -9.53 -19.94
C LEU A 520 -0.33 -10.22 -20.43
N SER A 521 -1.37 -9.46 -20.74
CA SER A 521 -2.62 -10.00 -21.28
C SER A 521 -2.41 -10.63 -22.66
N VAL A 522 -1.64 -9.97 -23.53
CA VAL A 522 -1.26 -10.51 -24.84
C VAL A 522 -0.42 -11.78 -24.68
N TRP A 523 0.59 -11.78 -23.81
CA TRP A 523 1.40 -12.98 -23.55
C TRP A 523 0.58 -14.13 -22.98
N ALA A 524 -0.32 -13.87 -22.03
CA ALA A 524 -1.20 -14.89 -21.47
C ALA A 524 -2.15 -15.43 -22.54
N GLY A 525 -2.73 -14.56 -23.37
CA GLY A 525 -3.58 -14.94 -24.51
C GLY A 525 -2.86 -15.80 -25.55
N LEU A 526 -1.59 -15.50 -25.85
CA LEU A 526 -0.77 -16.31 -26.75
C LEU A 526 -0.50 -17.70 -26.15
N ASN A 527 -0.13 -17.79 -24.87
CA ASN A 527 0.09 -19.10 -24.22
C ASN A 527 -1.19 -19.92 -24.12
N ILE A 528 -2.32 -19.30 -23.78
CA ILE A 528 -3.63 -19.97 -23.73
C ILE A 528 -4.00 -20.50 -25.13
N THR A 529 -3.82 -19.69 -26.18
CA THR A 529 -4.08 -20.11 -27.56
C THR A 529 -3.20 -21.30 -27.97
N ILE A 530 -1.91 -21.28 -27.62
CA ILE A 530 -1.01 -22.40 -27.94
C ILE A 530 -1.40 -23.67 -27.16
N LEU A 531 -1.70 -23.55 -25.86
CA LEU A 531 -2.14 -24.68 -25.03
C LEU A 531 -3.47 -25.26 -25.52
N PHE A 532 -4.42 -24.42 -25.91
CA PHE A 532 -5.66 -24.88 -26.52
C PHE A 532 -5.41 -25.62 -27.84
N GLY A 533 -4.47 -25.12 -28.66
CA GLY A 533 -4.01 -25.83 -29.86
C GLY A 533 -3.39 -27.20 -29.56
N PHE A 534 -2.68 -27.33 -28.43
CA PHE A 534 -2.10 -28.61 -28.00
C PHE A 534 -3.19 -29.59 -27.58
N GLU A 535 -4.16 -29.14 -26.79
CA GLU A 535 -5.31 -29.96 -26.38
C GLU A 535 -6.12 -30.43 -27.59
N MET A 536 -6.38 -29.55 -28.55
CA MET A 536 -7.09 -29.91 -29.79
C MET A 536 -6.33 -30.96 -30.61
N LYS A 537 -5.00 -30.83 -30.73
CA LYS A 537 -4.15 -31.83 -31.40
C LYS A 537 -4.13 -33.17 -30.65
N LEU A 538 -4.03 -33.11 -29.32
CA LEU A 538 -4.00 -34.29 -28.46
C LEU A 538 -5.33 -35.06 -28.57
N HIS A 539 -6.47 -34.36 -28.53
CA HIS A 539 -7.80 -34.95 -28.74
C HIS A 539 -8.02 -35.49 -30.15
N GLY A 540 -7.44 -34.83 -31.16
CA GLY A 540 -7.47 -35.29 -32.55
C GLY A 540 -6.51 -36.45 -32.87
N TYR A 541 -5.77 -36.97 -31.88
CA TYR A 541 -4.69 -37.96 -32.06
C TYR A 541 -3.62 -37.52 -33.08
N LEU A 542 -3.45 -36.21 -33.27
CA LEU A 542 -2.41 -35.62 -34.11
C LEU A 542 -1.09 -35.57 -33.33
N SER A 543 0.02 -35.89 -33.99
CA SER A 543 1.35 -35.78 -33.37
C SER A 543 1.72 -34.31 -33.15
N LEU A 544 2.12 -33.96 -31.92
CA LEU A 544 2.75 -32.69 -31.60
C LEU A 544 4.00 -32.49 -32.46
N THR A 545 4.05 -31.38 -33.19
CA THR A 545 5.17 -31.06 -34.09
C THR A 545 6.27 -30.30 -33.35
N VAL A 546 7.49 -30.28 -33.88
CA VAL A 546 8.58 -29.46 -33.31
C VAL A 546 8.22 -27.96 -33.33
N SER A 547 7.42 -27.53 -34.32
CA SER A 547 6.94 -26.15 -34.40
C SER A 547 6.04 -25.75 -33.22
N ASP A 548 5.25 -26.70 -32.70
CA ASP A 548 4.39 -26.49 -31.54
C ASP A 548 5.22 -26.14 -30.31
N ILE A 549 6.24 -26.96 -30.02
CA ILE A 549 7.16 -26.74 -28.89
C ILE A 549 7.96 -25.45 -29.10
N PHE A 550 8.45 -25.22 -30.32
CA PHE A 550 9.20 -24.02 -30.66
C PHE A 550 8.38 -22.75 -30.45
N SER A 551 7.07 -22.77 -30.74
CA SER A 551 6.19 -21.61 -30.54
C SER A 551 6.08 -21.22 -29.05
N ILE A 552 5.92 -22.19 -28.14
CA ILE A 552 5.91 -21.93 -26.69
C ILE A 552 7.25 -21.35 -26.24
N ILE A 553 8.35 -21.97 -26.67
CA ILE A 553 9.69 -21.50 -26.30
C ILE A 553 9.89 -20.07 -26.80
N LEU A 554 9.54 -19.78 -28.06
CA LEU A 554 9.72 -18.47 -28.68
C LEU A 554 8.93 -17.38 -27.94
N VAL A 555 7.66 -17.62 -27.60
CA VAL A 555 6.80 -16.66 -26.88
C VAL A 555 7.31 -16.40 -25.46
N ASN A 556 7.81 -17.42 -24.77
CA ASN A 556 8.31 -17.26 -23.40
C ASN A 556 9.71 -16.64 -23.36
N VAL A 557 10.58 -17.01 -24.30
CA VAL A 557 11.91 -16.42 -24.44
C VAL A 557 11.81 -14.94 -24.84
N SER A 558 10.87 -14.57 -25.73
CA SER A 558 10.71 -13.16 -26.13
C SER A 558 10.26 -12.28 -24.95
N LEU A 559 9.31 -12.73 -24.12
CA LEU A 559 8.92 -12.01 -22.91
C LEU A 559 10.08 -11.92 -21.90
N LEU A 560 10.85 -13.00 -21.73
CA LEU A 560 12.01 -13.02 -20.85
C LEU A 560 13.08 -12.02 -21.30
N VAL A 561 13.43 -12.01 -22.59
CA VAL A 561 14.39 -11.07 -23.18
C VAL A 561 13.92 -9.63 -23.00
N PHE A 562 12.63 -9.35 -23.25
CA PHE A 562 12.04 -8.04 -23.02
C PHE A 562 12.14 -7.61 -21.56
N THR A 563 11.81 -8.50 -20.62
CA THR A 563 11.87 -8.22 -19.17
C THR A 563 13.30 -7.92 -18.72
N ILE A 564 14.29 -8.66 -19.24
CA ILE A 564 15.71 -8.42 -18.98
C ILE A 564 16.15 -7.07 -19.54
N TYR A 565 15.80 -6.77 -20.79
CA TYR A 565 16.10 -5.49 -21.43
C TYR A 565 15.55 -4.30 -20.63
N ALA A 566 14.26 -4.35 -20.28
CA ALA A 566 13.59 -3.34 -19.48
C ALA A 566 14.25 -3.18 -18.10
N THR A 567 14.59 -4.30 -17.43
CA THR A 567 15.26 -4.27 -16.12
C THR A 567 16.62 -3.58 -16.18
N VAL A 568 17.43 -3.91 -17.20
CA VAL A 568 18.76 -3.30 -17.39
C VAL A 568 18.63 -1.80 -17.63
N LYS A 569 17.70 -1.38 -18.50
CA LYS A 569 17.50 0.05 -18.81
C LYS A 569 17.01 0.83 -17.59
N THR A 570 16.01 0.32 -16.87
CA THR A 570 15.53 0.91 -15.61
C THR A 570 16.64 1.02 -14.58
N ARG A 571 17.46 -0.01 -14.41
CA ARG A 571 18.58 0.04 -13.46
C ARG A 571 19.59 1.10 -13.84
N ASN A 572 19.98 1.18 -15.10
CA ASN A 572 20.92 2.19 -15.58
C ASN A 572 20.36 3.60 -15.35
N TYR A 573 19.06 3.79 -15.52
CA TYR A 573 18.40 5.06 -15.19
C TYR A 573 18.45 5.36 -13.69
N VAL A 574 18.11 4.40 -12.82
CA VAL A 574 18.16 4.55 -11.36
C VAL A 574 19.59 4.89 -10.90
N VAL A 575 20.59 4.18 -11.40
CA VAL A 575 22.01 4.43 -11.10
C VAL A 575 22.41 5.86 -11.46
N ARG A 576 22.03 6.34 -12.65
CA ARG A 576 22.30 7.73 -13.07
C ARG A 576 21.53 8.75 -12.24
N LYS A 577 20.23 8.51 -11.98
CA LYS A 577 19.34 9.42 -11.25
C LYS A 577 19.78 9.64 -9.80
N TYR A 578 20.27 8.60 -9.14
CA TYR A 578 20.71 8.67 -7.74
C TYR A 578 22.24 8.68 -7.61
N GLU A 579 22.97 8.99 -8.69
CA GLU A 579 24.43 9.10 -8.73
C GLU A 579 25.16 7.90 -8.09
N ILE A 580 24.60 6.69 -8.21
CA ILE A 580 25.17 5.50 -7.58
C ILE A 580 26.47 5.17 -8.33
N PRO A 581 27.63 5.16 -7.66
CA PRO A 581 28.88 4.84 -8.31
C PRO A 581 28.81 3.39 -8.79
N ALA A 582 29.25 3.15 -10.03
CA ALA A 582 29.46 1.79 -10.51
C ALA A 582 30.39 1.08 -9.52
N GLY A 583 30.01 -0.10 -9.05
CA GLY A 583 30.81 -0.86 -8.11
C GLY A 583 32.23 -1.12 -8.65
N ARG A 584 33.10 -1.67 -7.79
CA ARG A 584 34.50 -1.97 -8.15
C ARG A 584 34.66 -2.85 -9.41
N LEU A 585 33.60 -3.58 -9.78
CA LEU A 585 33.56 -4.46 -10.95
C LEU A 585 33.17 -3.74 -12.26
N GLY A 586 32.88 -2.43 -12.22
CA GLY A 586 32.52 -1.62 -13.39
C GLY A 586 31.07 -1.79 -13.85
N SER A 587 30.64 -0.89 -14.74
CA SER A 587 29.26 -0.80 -15.25
C SER A 587 28.82 -2.03 -16.06
N LEU A 588 29.76 -2.68 -16.76
CA LEU A 588 29.47 -3.89 -17.53
C LEU A 588 29.06 -5.05 -16.62
N THR A 589 29.78 -5.25 -15.51
CA THR A 589 29.49 -6.35 -14.58
C THR A 589 28.15 -6.12 -13.88
N GLU A 590 27.81 -4.88 -13.54
CA GLU A 590 26.48 -4.56 -13.01
C GLU A 590 25.37 -4.83 -14.02
N THR A 591 25.62 -4.57 -15.31
CA THR A 591 24.68 -4.88 -16.39
C THR A 591 24.46 -6.39 -16.52
N ILE A 592 25.53 -7.18 -16.53
CA ILE A 592 25.46 -8.65 -16.59
C ILE A 592 24.74 -9.20 -15.35
N PHE A 593 25.10 -8.71 -14.15
CA PHE A 593 24.43 -9.09 -12.91
C PHE A 593 22.94 -8.80 -12.97
N SER A 594 22.56 -7.66 -13.54
CA SER A 594 21.16 -7.27 -13.69
C SER A 594 20.39 -8.12 -14.69
N ALA A 595 21.06 -8.59 -15.74
CA ALA A 595 20.45 -9.47 -16.72
C ALA A 595 20.27 -10.90 -16.16
N VAL A 596 21.30 -11.44 -15.49
CA VAL A 596 21.29 -12.81 -14.96
C VAL A 596 20.41 -12.92 -13.71
N PHE A 597 20.49 -11.93 -12.81
CA PHE A 597 19.76 -11.90 -11.55
C PHE A 597 18.71 -10.79 -11.54
N PHE A 598 17.92 -10.70 -12.63
CA PHE A 598 16.93 -9.65 -12.81
C PHE A 598 15.86 -9.60 -11.69
N PRO A 599 15.35 -10.72 -11.10
CA PRO A 599 14.39 -10.64 -9.99
C PRO A 599 15.00 -9.94 -8.76
N ILE A 600 16.23 -10.33 -8.39
CA ILE A 600 16.98 -9.75 -7.28
C ILE A 600 17.23 -8.26 -7.54
N SER A 601 17.56 -7.91 -8.78
CA SER A 601 17.79 -6.52 -9.19
C SER A 601 16.52 -5.68 -9.14
N ILE A 602 15.37 -6.22 -9.56
CA ILE A 602 14.06 -5.57 -9.43
C ILE A 602 13.72 -5.35 -7.96
N ALA A 603 13.92 -6.35 -7.10
CA ALA A 603 13.67 -6.22 -5.66
C ALA A 603 14.58 -5.19 -4.99
N GLN A 604 15.85 -5.12 -5.41
CA GLN A 604 16.81 -4.11 -4.94
C GLN A 604 16.35 -2.70 -5.36
N MET A 605 16.01 -2.50 -6.64
CA MET A 605 15.52 -1.21 -7.11
C MET A 605 14.20 -0.81 -6.45
N GLY A 606 13.26 -1.73 -6.29
CA GLY A 606 11.94 -1.47 -5.72
C GLY A 606 11.97 -1.12 -4.23
N ARG A 607 12.98 -1.57 -3.48
CA ARG A 607 13.23 -1.11 -2.11
C ARG A 607 14.00 0.21 -2.08
N HIS A 608 14.93 0.41 -3.01
CA HIS A 608 15.66 1.67 -3.09
C HIS A 608 14.73 2.85 -3.37
N THR A 609 13.77 2.69 -4.30
CA THR A 609 12.83 3.73 -4.70
C THR A 609 11.58 3.84 -3.83
N ALA A 610 11.43 3.00 -2.79
CA ALA A 610 10.32 3.10 -1.86
C ALA A 610 10.66 4.05 -0.71
N CYS A 611 9.69 4.91 -0.35
CA CYS A 611 9.75 5.73 0.85
C CYS A 611 9.26 4.90 2.03
N TYR A 612 10.18 4.44 2.88
CA TYR A 612 9.84 3.64 4.07
C TYR A 612 9.74 4.50 5.34
N ASP A 613 10.17 5.75 5.28
CA ASP A 613 10.49 6.56 6.47
C ASP A 613 9.33 7.50 6.90
N VAL A 614 8.09 7.22 6.49
CA VAL A 614 6.91 8.09 6.75
C VAL A 614 5.90 7.47 7.73
N GLN A 615 6.28 6.47 8.52
CA GLN A 615 5.35 5.80 9.45
C GLN A 615 5.81 5.70 10.92
N GLU A 616 6.77 6.52 11.34
CA GLU A 616 7.02 6.80 12.76
C GLU A 616 6.80 8.29 13.02
#